data_AF-Q211S2-F1
#
_entry.id   AF-Q211S2-F1
#
_cell.length_a   1.000
_cell.length_b   1.000
_cell.length_c   1.000
_cell.angle_alpha   90.00
_cell.angle_beta   90.00
_cell.angle_gamma   90.00
#
_symmetry.space_group_name_H-M   'P 1'
#
loop_
_entity.id
_entity.type
_entity.pdbx_description
1 polymer ?
#
loop_
_entity_poly.entity_id
_entity_poly.type
_entity_poly.pdbx_seq_one_letter_code
_entity_poly.pdbx_strand_id
1 'polypeptide(L)'
;MAVTRNEQPGFAADDDVPIPYMARTRDYYAAIGYTEPYRWAHHVGAPFQPLRKPLAQARLAIVTTAAPFDPAKGDQGPGAPYNGGAKFYQVYDGDSALPHDLRISHIAYDRIHTTAEDGNCWFPLPQLLRFAADGRIGEVAPRFFGAPTNRSHRVTIETDAPAILARCRADRVDAVVLVPNCPVCHQTVSLVARHLEANGISTVVMGCAKDIVEHAAVPRFLFSDFPLGNSAGKPRDPTSQAFTLELALRLLDSAPGPQTTVQSPLRWRDDASWKRDYNNVAAMSPEELARRRRDFDAQKQRARAIRDGAA
;
A
#
# COMPACT_ATOMS: atom_id res chain seq x y z
N MET A 1 29.37 -15.75 -23.99
CA MET A 1 28.54 -15.66 -25.21
C MET A 1 27.65 -14.46 -25.05
N ALA A 2 27.81 -13.45 -25.93
CA ALA A 2 27.02 -12.24 -25.89
C ALA A 2 25.56 -12.58 -26.20
N VAL A 3 24.66 -12.33 -25.25
CA VAL A 3 23.23 -12.36 -25.51
C VAL A 3 22.95 -11.20 -26.45
N THR A 4 22.64 -11.54 -27.69
CA THR A 4 22.10 -10.64 -28.70
C THR A 4 20.98 -9.84 -28.07
N ARG A 5 21.19 -8.54 -27.88
CA ARG A 5 20.10 -7.58 -27.67
C ARG A 5 19.18 -7.73 -28.87
N ASN A 6 18.04 -8.39 -28.66
CA ASN A 6 16.93 -8.36 -29.58
C ASN A 6 16.35 -6.94 -29.52
N GLU A 7 17.04 -5.97 -30.11
CA GLU A 7 16.52 -4.62 -30.36
C GLU A 7 15.49 -4.74 -31.50
N GLN A 8 14.33 -5.32 -31.17
CA GLN A 8 13.16 -5.24 -32.02
C GLN A 8 12.59 -3.81 -31.97
N PRO A 9 12.03 -3.29 -33.08
CA PRO A 9 11.63 -1.89 -33.17
C PRO A 9 10.50 -1.56 -32.18
N GLY A 10 10.78 -0.68 -31.21
CA GLY A 10 9.78 0.01 -30.38
C GLY A 10 9.07 -0.81 -29.30
N PHE A 11 9.43 -2.08 -29.08
CA PHE A 11 8.85 -2.88 -27.99
C PHE A 11 9.50 -2.57 -26.64
N ALA A 12 8.70 -2.64 -25.57
CA ALA A 12 9.21 -2.60 -24.22
C ALA A 12 10.00 -3.88 -23.90
N ALA A 13 10.93 -3.80 -22.94
CA ALA A 13 11.67 -4.98 -22.49
C ALA A 13 10.72 -6.01 -21.84
N ASP A 14 11.06 -7.30 -21.90
CA ASP A 14 10.23 -8.38 -21.35
C ASP A 14 9.93 -8.21 -19.84
N ASP A 15 10.84 -7.57 -19.10
CA ASP A 15 10.67 -7.27 -17.69
C ASP A 15 9.88 -5.97 -17.43
N ASP A 16 9.49 -5.23 -18.46
CA ASP A 16 8.62 -4.06 -18.34
C ASP A 16 7.13 -4.44 -18.26
N VAL A 17 6.86 -5.41 -17.40
CA VAL A 17 5.52 -5.82 -16.95
C VAL A 17 5.41 -5.57 -15.44
N PRO A 18 4.20 -5.39 -14.88
CA PRO A 18 4.03 -5.29 -13.43
C PRO A 18 4.57 -6.54 -12.72
N ILE A 19 5.21 -6.35 -11.56
CA ILE A 19 5.74 -7.48 -10.78
C ILE A 19 4.59 -8.41 -10.36
N PRO A 20 4.67 -9.72 -10.62
CA PRO A 20 3.67 -10.69 -10.14
C PRO A 20 3.90 -10.99 -8.65
N TYR A 21 3.56 -10.04 -7.78
CA TYR A 21 3.85 -10.10 -6.34
C TYR A 21 3.28 -11.36 -5.66
N MET A 22 2.13 -11.88 -6.08
CA MET A 22 1.55 -13.10 -5.52
C MET A 22 2.45 -14.32 -5.77
N ALA A 23 2.90 -14.50 -7.02
CA ALA A 23 3.84 -15.57 -7.39
C ALA A 23 5.20 -15.35 -6.73
N ARG A 24 5.76 -14.14 -6.87
CA ARG A 24 7.05 -13.74 -6.27
C ARG A 24 7.10 -14.00 -4.77
N THR A 25 6.01 -13.69 -4.07
CA THR A 25 5.88 -13.92 -2.63
C THR A 25 5.88 -15.42 -2.31
N ARG A 26 5.12 -16.24 -3.06
CA ARG A 26 5.07 -17.69 -2.84
C ARG A 26 6.43 -18.32 -3.08
N ASP A 27 7.08 -18.01 -4.19
CA ASP A 27 8.40 -18.53 -4.56
C ASP A 27 9.45 -18.15 -3.51
N TYR A 28 9.47 -16.88 -3.09
CA TYR A 28 10.39 -16.40 -2.07
C TYR A 28 10.23 -17.14 -0.74
N TYR A 29 8.99 -17.26 -0.22
CA TYR A 29 8.75 -17.93 1.04
C TYR A 29 9.06 -19.43 0.97
N ALA A 30 8.74 -20.09 -0.15
CA ALA A 30 9.13 -21.48 -0.40
C ALA A 30 10.66 -21.65 -0.40
N ALA A 31 11.39 -20.77 -1.08
CA ALA A 31 12.85 -20.82 -1.17
C ALA A 31 13.55 -20.63 0.19
N ILE A 32 12.98 -19.81 1.08
CA ILE A 32 13.49 -19.69 2.45
C ILE A 32 12.91 -20.77 3.38
N GLY A 33 12.13 -21.74 2.90
CA GLY A 33 11.72 -22.96 3.62
C GLY A 33 10.35 -22.92 4.32
N TYR A 34 9.41 -22.11 3.82
CA TYR A 34 8.00 -22.13 4.26
C TYR A 34 7.17 -22.90 3.24
N THR A 35 6.52 -23.98 3.69
CA THR A 35 5.81 -24.92 2.80
C THR A 35 4.37 -24.53 2.53
N GLU A 36 3.74 -23.79 3.44
CA GLU A 36 2.36 -23.34 3.29
C GLU A 36 2.30 -22.04 2.48
N PRO A 37 1.76 -22.05 1.25
CA PRO A 37 1.70 -20.85 0.43
C PRO A 37 0.71 -19.85 1.02
N TYR A 38 1.06 -18.56 0.98
CA TYR A 38 0.14 -17.52 1.42
C TYR A 38 -1.13 -17.52 0.54
N ARG A 39 -2.28 -17.70 1.19
CA ARG A 39 -3.60 -17.61 0.55
C ARG A 39 -4.05 -16.16 0.52
N TRP A 40 -4.04 -15.57 -0.66
CA TRP A 40 -4.55 -14.22 -0.89
C TRP A 40 -6.08 -14.21 -0.82
N ALA A 41 -6.65 -13.09 -0.36
CA ALA A 41 -8.08 -12.86 -0.44
C ALA A 41 -8.46 -12.73 -1.92
N HIS A 42 -9.48 -13.48 -2.35
CA HIS A 42 -9.96 -13.51 -3.72
C HIS A 42 -11.45 -13.20 -3.74
N HIS A 43 -11.86 -12.29 -4.63
CA HIS A 43 -13.27 -12.02 -4.88
C HIS A 43 -13.50 -11.87 -6.38
N VAL A 44 -14.64 -12.37 -6.86
CA VAL A 44 -15.02 -12.29 -8.27
C VAL A 44 -15.76 -11.00 -8.65
N GLY A 45 -16.20 -10.24 -7.64
CA GLY A 45 -17.03 -9.04 -7.78
C GLY A 45 -16.75 -8.04 -6.66
N ALA A 46 -16.90 -6.74 -6.92
CA ALA A 46 -16.75 -5.68 -5.93
C ALA A 46 -18.04 -4.90 -5.65
N PRO A 47 -18.32 -4.51 -4.38
CA PRO A 47 -19.33 -3.50 -4.10
C PRO A 47 -18.94 -2.17 -4.76
N PHE A 48 -19.92 -1.37 -5.16
CA PHE A 48 -19.64 -0.08 -5.78
C PHE A 48 -20.64 0.97 -5.29
N GLN A 49 -20.10 1.96 -4.58
CA GLN A 49 -20.77 3.18 -4.20
C GLN A 49 -20.26 4.30 -5.12
N PRO A 50 -21.12 4.84 -5.99
CA PRO A 50 -20.84 6.08 -6.72
C PRO A 50 -20.62 7.24 -5.74
N LEU A 51 -19.73 8.17 -6.12
CA LEU A 51 -19.53 9.39 -5.35
C LEU A 51 -20.81 10.24 -5.40
N ARG A 52 -21.35 10.60 -4.22
CA ARG A 52 -22.67 11.26 -4.11
C ARG A 52 -22.63 12.77 -4.28
N LYS A 53 -21.45 13.37 -4.19
CA LYS A 53 -21.22 14.81 -4.23
C LYS A 53 -20.03 15.09 -5.13
N PRO A 54 -20.00 16.23 -5.84
CA PRO A 54 -18.78 16.68 -6.49
C PRO A 54 -17.62 16.71 -5.49
N LEU A 55 -16.42 16.35 -5.93
CA LEU A 55 -15.24 16.31 -5.04
C LEU A 55 -15.03 17.63 -4.29
N ALA A 56 -15.24 18.77 -4.94
CA ALA A 56 -15.17 20.12 -4.34
C ALA A 56 -16.15 20.37 -3.18
N GLN A 57 -17.07 19.45 -2.91
CA GLN A 57 -18.01 19.48 -1.78
C GLN A 57 -17.87 18.25 -0.87
N ALA A 58 -16.97 17.32 -1.21
CA ALA A 58 -16.80 16.06 -0.52
C ALA A 58 -15.75 16.17 0.60
N ARG A 59 -16.02 15.48 1.72
CA ARG A 59 -15.08 15.28 2.81
C ARG A 59 -14.30 13.98 2.60
N LEU A 60 -12.98 14.07 2.49
CA LEU A 60 -12.12 12.91 2.25
C LEU A 60 -11.27 12.54 3.47
N ALA A 61 -11.14 11.25 3.76
CA ALA A 61 -10.18 10.72 4.73
C ALA A 61 -9.10 9.87 4.06
N ILE A 62 -7.95 9.73 4.72
CA ILE A 62 -6.89 8.79 4.34
C ILE A 62 -6.98 7.56 5.25
N VAL A 63 -6.90 6.37 4.66
CA VAL A 63 -6.56 5.14 5.38
C VAL A 63 -5.16 4.71 4.94
N THR A 64 -4.20 4.71 5.87
CA THR A 64 -2.83 4.28 5.61
C THR A 64 -2.50 2.98 6.33
N THR A 65 -1.47 2.29 5.85
CA THR A 65 -0.86 1.16 6.58
C THR A 65 0.48 1.54 7.21
N ALA A 66 0.94 2.79 7.06
CA ALA A 66 2.12 3.30 7.74
C ALA A 66 1.93 3.33 9.26
N ALA A 67 3.00 3.16 10.02
CA ALA A 67 2.97 3.14 11.47
C ALA A 67 3.46 4.47 12.03
N PRO A 68 2.87 5.01 13.10
CA PRO A 68 3.44 6.15 13.82
C PRO A 68 4.85 5.82 14.31
N PHE A 69 5.78 6.75 14.12
CA PHE A 69 7.12 6.65 14.68
C PHE A 69 7.05 6.64 16.21
N ASP A 70 7.79 5.71 16.81
CA ASP A 70 7.91 5.59 18.27
C ASP A 70 9.39 5.43 18.66
N PRO A 71 10.03 6.45 19.24
CA PRO A 71 11.46 6.39 19.58
C PRO A 71 11.79 5.28 20.60
N ALA A 72 10.81 4.81 21.38
CA ALA A 72 11.01 3.71 22.32
C ALA A 72 11.10 2.34 21.62
N LYS A 73 10.71 2.25 20.35
CA LYS A 73 10.74 1.01 19.57
C LYS A 73 12.02 0.83 18.74
N GLY A 74 13.02 1.69 18.93
CA GLY A 74 14.31 1.60 18.23
C GLY A 74 14.28 2.23 16.83
N ASP A 75 15.32 1.98 16.05
CA ASP A 75 15.50 2.61 14.74
C ASP A 75 14.41 2.22 13.73
N GLN A 76 13.83 3.24 13.09
CA GLN A 76 12.76 3.19 12.10
C GLN A 76 13.04 4.15 10.92
N GLY A 77 14.25 4.71 10.86
CA GLY A 77 14.66 5.67 9.86
C GLY A 77 15.02 5.04 8.50
N PRO A 78 15.50 5.87 7.55
CA PRO A 78 16.02 5.42 6.27
C PRO A 78 17.10 4.35 6.44
N GLY A 79 16.97 3.22 5.73
CA GLY A 79 17.91 2.10 5.82
C GLY A 79 17.87 1.29 7.12
N ALA A 80 17.02 1.64 8.08
CA ALA A 80 16.89 0.88 9.32
C ALA A 80 16.58 -0.61 9.04
N PRO A 81 17.07 -1.57 9.84
CA PRO A 81 16.66 -2.96 9.72
C PRO A 81 15.15 -3.13 9.91
N TYR A 82 14.58 -4.21 9.37
CA TYR A 82 13.17 -4.51 9.65
C TYR A 82 12.96 -4.73 11.16
N ASN A 83 11.94 -4.08 11.71
CA ASN A 83 11.56 -4.16 13.11
C ASN A 83 10.06 -4.43 13.24
N GLY A 84 9.70 -5.68 13.53
CA GLY A 84 8.30 -6.06 13.73
C GLY A 84 7.61 -5.39 14.93
N GLY A 85 8.38 -4.87 15.89
CA GLY A 85 7.85 -4.19 17.08
C GLY A 85 7.31 -2.79 16.79
N ALA A 86 7.87 -2.12 15.77
CA ALA A 86 7.46 -0.78 15.31
C ALA A 86 6.12 -0.77 14.55
N LYS A 87 5.40 -1.90 14.51
CA LYS A 87 4.04 -1.98 13.94
C LYS A 87 2.99 -1.59 14.97
N PHE A 88 1.77 -1.51 14.47
CA PHE A 88 0.55 -1.39 15.25
C PHE A 88 -0.39 -2.56 14.89
N TYR A 89 -1.17 -3.01 15.88
CA TYR A 89 -2.01 -4.21 15.79
C TYR A 89 -3.51 -3.91 15.90
N GLN A 90 -3.87 -2.66 16.21
CA GLN A 90 -5.23 -2.16 16.31
C GLN A 90 -5.37 -0.91 15.44
N VAL A 91 -6.57 -0.63 14.95
CA VAL A 91 -6.86 0.60 14.23
C VAL A 91 -6.51 1.80 15.10
N TYR A 92 -5.73 2.74 14.54
CA TYR A 92 -5.46 4.03 15.17
C TYR A 92 -6.07 5.16 14.34
N ASP A 93 -6.23 6.32 14.95
CA ASP A 93 -6.55 7.56 14.27
C ASP A 93 -5.57 8.67 14.64
N GLY A 94 -5.38 9.63 13.74
CA GLY A 94 -4.54 10.81 13.98
C GLY A 94 -5.20 12.08 13.44
N ASP A 95 -4.94 13.20 14.10
CA ASP A 95 -5.51 14.51 13.75
C ASP A 95 -4.95 15.03 12.43
N SER A 96 -5.79 15.15 11.40
CA SER A 96 -5.39 15.61 10.06
C SER A 96 -4.85 17.04 10.03
N ALA A 97 -5.07 17.85 11.07
CA ALA A 97 -4.55 19.21 11.17
C ALA A 97 -3.09 19.29 11.65
N LEU A 98 -2.53 18.19 12.14
CA LEU A 98 -1.17 18.12 12.69
C LEU A 98 -0.20 17.43 11.72
N PRO A 99 1.11 17.75 11.78
CA PRO A 99 2.13 16.94 11.14
C PRO A 99 2.25 15.58 11.85
N HIS A 100 2.40 14.51 11.08
CA HIS A 100 2.59 13.14 11.60
C HIS A 100 3.85 12.52 11.04
N ASP A 101 4.67 11.96 11.93
CA ASP A 101 5.80 11.13 11.53
C ASP A 101 5.32 9.67 11.38
N LEU A 102 4.99 9.28 10.14
CA LEU A 102 4.60 7.91 9.80
C LEU A 102 5.68 7.19 9.01
N ARG A 103 6.01 5.96 9.41
CA ARG A 103 7.08 5.12 8.83
C ARG A 103 6.53 3.84 8.22
N ILE A 104 7.31 3.25 7.31
CA ILE A 104 7.01 1.92 6.77
C ILE A 104 7.65 0.84 7.66
N SER A 105 6.96 0.46 8.72
CA SER A 105 7.42 -0.59 9.67
C SER A 105 7.16 -2.03 9.19
N HIS A 106 6.80 -2.21 7.91
CA HIS A 106 6.49 -3.52 7.34
C HIS A 106 7.72 -4.19 6.74
N ILE A 107 7.75 -5.54 6.78
CA ILE A 107 8.93 -6.30 6.33
C ILE A 107 9.15 -6.24 4.83
N ALA A 108 8.07 -6.21 4.05
CA ALA A 108 8.09 -6.58 2.63
C ALA A 108 7.88 -5.41 1.68
N TYR A 109 8.05 -4.16 2.11
CA TYR A 109 8.20 -3.08 1.13
C TYR A 109 9.54 -3.23 0.41
N ASP A 110 9.72 -2.56 -0.74
CA ASP A 110 10.94 -2.66 -1.51
C ASP A 110 12.05 -1.83 -0.85
N ARG A 111 12.84 -2.48 0.02
CA ARG A 111 13.94 -1.83 0.77
C ARG A 111 15.18 -1.54 -0.08
N ILE A 112 15.21 -1.98 -1.34
CA ILE A 112 16.33 -1.71 -2.27
C ILE A 112 16.07 -0.39 -2.98
N HIS A 113 14.84 -0.20 -3.49
CA HIS A 113 14.50 0.96 -4.30
C HIS A 113 13.72 2.04 -3.56
N THR A 114 13.22 1.77 -2.35
CA THR A 114 12.55 2.77 -1.49
C THR A 114 13.49 3.25 -0.40
N THR A 115 13.83 4.54 -0.41
CA THR A 115 14.74 5.13 0.58
C THR A 115 14.11 5.30 1.96
N ALA A 116 12.78 5.35 2.04
CA ALA A 116 12.00 5.65 3.26
C ALA A 116 12.34 7.02 3.89
N GLU A 117 12.78 7.97 3.07
CA GLU A 117 13.13 9.34 3.50
C GLU A 117 11.98 10.36 3.35
N ASP A 118 11.01 10.08 2.47
CA ASP A 118 9.93 11.02 2.15
C ASP A 118 8.56 10.39 2.42
N GLY A 119 7.96 10.80 3.55
CA GLY A 119 6.64 10.35 4.00
C GLY A 119 5.51 10.55 2.99
N ASN A 120 5.63 11.53 2.10
CA ASN A 120 4.60 11.84 1.11
C ASN A 120 4.41 10.71 0.08
N CYS A 121 5.36 9.77 -0.01
CA CYS A 121 5.27 8.61 -0.90
C CYS A 121 4.31 7.52 -0.41
N TRP A 122 3.97 7.52 0.89
CA TRP A 122 3.04 6.55 1.51
C TRP A 122 1.97 7.19 2.41
N PHE A 123 2.02 8.50 2.59
CA PHE A 123 1.06 9.27 3.37
C PHE A 123 0.84 10.65 2.74
N PRO A 124 -0.04 10.76 1.71
CA PRO A 124 -0.23 11.98 0.93
C PRO A 124 -1.08 13.05 1.65
N LEU A 125 -1.11 13.07 2.98
CA LEU A 125 -1.90 14.05 3.75
C LEU A 125 -1.52 15.50 3.41
N PRO A 126 -0.23 15.90 3.32
CA PRO A 126 0.11 17.27 2.94
C PRO A 126 -0.44 17.67 1.57
N GLN A 127 -0.42 16.75 0.59
CA GLN A 127 -0.95 17.01 -0.74
C GLN A 127 -2.48 17.07 -0.76
N LEU A 128 -3.15 16.24 0.05
CA LEU A 128 -4.62 16.27 0.19
C LEU A 128 -5.10 17.57 0.84
N LEU A 129 -4.37 18.07 1.85
CA LEU A 129 -4.63 19.38 2.48
C LEU A 129 -4.48 20.53 1.48
N ARG A 130 -3.46 20.48 0.60
CA ARG A 130 -3.30 21.46 -0.49
C ARG A 130 -4.49 21.43 -1.45
N PHE A 131 -4.95 20.25 -1.86
CA PHE A 131 -6.15 20.13 -2.70
C PHE A 131 -7.43 20.64 -2.04
N ALA A 132 -7.55 20.55 -0.71
CA ALA A 132 -8.65 21.20 -0.01
C ALA A 132 -8.50 22.73 -0.04
N ALA A 133 -7.31 23.27 0.22
CA ALA A 133 -7.04 24.70 0.15
C ALA A 133 -7.27 25.29 -1.25
N ASP A 134 -6.97 24.53 -2.29
CA ASP A 134 -7.16 24.89 -3.70
C ASP A 134 -8.61 24.68 -4.19
N GLY A 135 -9.52 24.20 -3.33
CA GLY A 135 -10.93 23.92 -3.67
C GLY A 135 -11.14 22.71 -4.58
N ARG A 136 -10.10 21.91 -4.82
CA ARG A 136 -10.18 20.67 -5.62
C ARG A 136 -11.03 19.60 -4.92
N ILE A 137 -10.97 19.57 -3.59
CA ILE A 137 -11.88 18.83 -2.71
C ILE A 137 -12.54 19.79 -1.72
N GLY A 138 -13.66 19.39 -1.11
CA GLY A 138 -14.37 20.24 -0.15
C GLY A 138 -13.58 20.43 1.15
N GLU A 139 -13.19 19.32 1.78
CA GLU A 139 -12.38 19.35 3.01
C GLU A 139 -11.68 18.01 3.26
N VAL A 140 -10.63 18.05 4.09
CA VAL A 140 -10.03 16.84 4.67
C VAL A 140 -10.77 16.51 5.98
N ALA A 141 -11.10 15.24 6.19
CA ALA A 141 -11.71 14.77 7.43
C ALA A 141 -10.82 15.11 8.64
N PRO A 142 -11.39 15.36 9.83
CA PRO A 142 -10.63 15.71 11.02
C PRO A 142 -9.61 14.64 11.43
N ARG A 143 -9.82 13.39 11.00
CA ARG A 143 -8.89 12.30 11.27
C ARG A 143 -8.56 11.51 10.02
N PHE A 144 -7.34 10.97 9.98
CA PHE A 144 -6.96 9.85 9.15
C PHE A 144 -6.88 8.57 9.99
N PHE A 145 -6.85 7.42 9.34
CA PHE A 145 -6.93 6.12 10.02
C PHE A 145 -5.78 5.20 9.62
N GLY A 146 -5.24 4.46 10.59
CA GLY A 146 -4.29 3.39 10.37
C GLY A 146 -4.97 2.02 10.31
N ALA A 147 -4.84 1.29 9.20
CA ALA A 147 -5.33 -0.08 9.07
C ALA A 147 -4.21 -1.09 9.42
N PRO A 148 -4.36 -1.89 10.49
CA PRO A 148 -3.31 -2.83 10.90
C PRO A 148 -3.22 -4.01 9.93
N THR A 149 -2.02 -4.51 9.70
CA THR A 149 -1.78 -5.61 8.75
C THR A 149 -1.44 -6.90 9.49
N ASN A 150 -2.45 -7.46 10.15
CA ASN A 150 -2.31 -8.64 11.03
C ASN A 150 -2.27 -9.98 10.29
N ARG A 151 -2.24 -9.96 8.95
CA ARG A 151 -2.24 -11.16 8.08
C ARG A 151 -3.44 -12.11 8.31
N SER A 152 -4.53 -11.59 8.88
CA SER A 152 -5.76 -12.34 9.14
C SER A 152 -6.90 -11.69 8.38
N HIS A 153 -7.42 -12.36 7.33
CA HIS A 153 -8.59 -11.88 6.58
C HIS A 153 -9.77 -11.65 7.52
N ARG A 154 -9.98 -12.60 8.43
CA ARG A 154 -11.08 -12.58 9.40
C ARG A 154 -11.02 -11.34 10.29
N VAL A 155 -9.86 -11.07 10.92
CA VAL A 155 -9.70 -9.87 11.79
C VAL A 155 -9.90 -8.59 10.98
N THR A 156 -9.37 -8.50 9.76
CA THR A 156 -9.58 -7.33 8.91
C THR A 156 -11.05 -7.12 8.55
N ILE A 157 -11.78 -8.18 8.21
CA ILE A 157 -13.19 -8.12 7.77
C ILE A 157 -14.14 -7.90 8.96
N GLU A 158 -13.93 -8.59 10.07
CA GLU A 158 -14.86 -8.62 11.21
C GLU A 158 -14.53 -7.56 12.27
N THR A 159 -13.34 -6.98 12.27
CA THR A 159 -12.89 -6.05 13.32
C THR A 159 -12.35 -4.75 12.76
N ASP A 160 -11.28 -4.79 11.96
CA ASP A 160 -10.57 -3.57 11.56
C ASP A 160 -11.42 -2.70 10.61
N ALA A 161 -12.00 -3.30 9.57
CA ALA A 161 -12.82 -2.56 8.61
C ALA A 161 -14.11 -1.97 9.22
N PRO A 162 -14.87 -2.71 10.07
CA PRO A 162 -15.97 -2.12 10.84
C PRO A 162 -15.54 -0.96 11.75
N ALA A 163 -14.38 -1.07 12.41
CA ALA A 163 -13.87 -0.02 13.28
C ALA A 163 -13.47 1.25 12.50
N ILE A 164 -12.93 1.11 11.28
CA ILE A 164 -12.65 2.22 10.37
C ILE A 164 -13.96 2.83 9.86
N LEU A 165 -14.95 2.00 9.48
CA LEU A 165 -16.27 2.49 9.04
C LEU A 165 -16.95 3.34 10.12
N ALA A 166 -16.94 2.88 11.37
CA ALA A 166 -17.53 3.63 12.49
C ALA A 166 -16.89 5.01 12.65
N ARG A 167 -15.56 5.12 12.52
CA ARG A 167 -14.84 6.40 12.56
C ARG A 167 -15.16 7.28 11.37
N CYS A 168 -15.20 6.72 10.16
CA CYS A 168 -15.58 7.44 8.95
C CYS A 168 -17.01 8.04 9.07
N ARG A 169 -17.95 7.28 9.65
CA ARG A 169 -19.31 7.75 9.91
C ARG A 169 -19.34 8.87 10.95
N ALA A 170 -18.61 8.72 12.05
CA ALA A 170 -18.49 9.75 13.08
C ALA A 170 -17.96 11.07 12.49
N ASP A 171 -17.01 10.97 11.57
CA ASP A 171 -16.37 12.11 10.91
C ASP A 171 -17.11 12.57 9.66
N ARG A 172 -18.27 11.99 9.32
CA ARG A 172 -19.07 12.31 8.13
C ARG A 172 -18.27 12.26 6.83
N VAL A 173 -17.38 11.28 6.71
CA VAL A 173 -16.53 11.06 5.53
C VAL A 173 -17.39 10.63 4.34
N ASP A 174 -17.24 11.32 3.20
CA ASP A 174 -17.92 10.99 1.95
C ASP A 174 -17.11 9.98 1.11
N ALA A 175 -15.79 10.08 1.15
CA ALA A 175 -14.90 9.17 0.43
C ALA A 175 -13.54 8.95 1.12
N VAL A 176 -12.89 7.83 0.80
CA VAL A 176 -11.62 7.43 1.41
C VAL A 176 -10.56 7.13 0.34
N VAL A 177 -9.37 7.68 0.54
CA VAL A 177 -8.15 7.32 -0.19
C VAL A 177 -7.36 6.31 0.64
N LEU A 178 -7.11 5.11 0.11
CA LEU A 178 -6.39 4.06 0.81
C LEU A 178 -4.97 3.87 0.26
N VAL A 179 -3.96 3.89 1.14
CA VAL A 179 -2.53 3.87 0.78
C VAL A 179 -1.80 2.71 1.49
N PRO A 180 -1.52 1.60 0.77
CA PRO A 180 -0.78 0.44 1.25
C PRO A 180 0.72 0.52 0.93
N ASN A 181 1.57 -0.13 1.76
CA ASN A 181 3.04 -0.04 1.62
C ASN A 181 3.75 -1.35 1.22
N CYS A 182 3.18 -2.51 1.53
CA CYS A 182 3.75 -3.83 1.19
C CYS A 182 2.67 -4.79 0.65
N PRO A 183 3.01 -6.03 0.23
CA PRO A 183 2.05 -6.94 -0.39
C PRO A 183 0.81 -7.20 0.47
N VAL A 184 1.00 -7.51 1.76
CA VAL A 184 -0.12 -7.74 2.70
C VAL A 184 -0.90 -6.46 2.96
N CYS A 185 -0.26 -5.28 2.96
CA CYS A 185 -0.96 -4.00 3.09
C CYS A 185 -1.99 -3.81 1.98
N HIS A 186 -1.62 -4.15 0.73
CA HIS A 186 -2.51 -4.04 -0.43
C HIS A 186 -3.75 -4.90 -0.24
N GLN A 187 -3.59 -6.13 0.24
CA GLN A 187 -4.72 -6.99 0.59
C GLN A 187 -5.57 -6.40 1.73
N THR A 188 -4.94 -5.94 2.82
CA THR A 188 -5.66 -5.35 3.96
C THR A 188 -6.51 -4.16 3.51
N VAL A 189 -5.93 -3.19 2.80
CA VAL A 189 -6.71 -2.03 2.34
C VAL A 189 -7.74 -2.42 1.29
N SER A 190 -7.52 -3.47 0.49
CA SER A 190 -8.53 -3.98 -0.44
C SER A 190 -9.77 -4.49 0.30
N LEU A 191 -9.58 -5.23 1.40
CA LEU A 191 -10.68 -5.70 2.25
C LEU A 191 -11.40 -4.53 2.94
N VAL A 192 -10.66 -3.54 3.42
CA VAL A 192 -11.24 -2.31 4.01
C VAL A 192 -12.04 -1.53 2.98
N ALA A 193 -11.49 -1.30 1.78
CA ALA A 193 -12.14 -0.56 0.70
C ALA A 193 -13.49 -1.19 0.33
N ARG A 194 -13.51 -2.51 0.14
CA ARG A 194 -14.74 -3.27 -0.12
C ARG A 194 -15.78 -3.08 0.99
N HIS A 195 -15.35 -3.19 2.24
CA HIS A 195 -16.26 -3.02 3.38
C HIS A 195 -16.86 -1.61 3.44
N LEU A 196 -16.05 -0.57 3.20
CA LEU A 196 -16.51 0.82 3.17
C LEU A 196 -17.52 1.06 2.03
N GLU A 197 -17.25 0.55 0.82
CA GLU A 197 -18.14 0.74 -0.33
C GLU A 197 -19.46 -0.01 -0.17
N ALA A 198 -19.44 -1.22 0.37
CA ALA A 198 -20.66 -1.95 0.73
C ALA A 198 -21.51 -1.20 1.78
N ASN A 199 -20.92 -0.24 2.49
CA ASN A 199 -21.55 0.55 3.54
C ASN A 199 -21.74 2.04 3.18
N GLY A 200 -21.62 2.38 1.90
CA GLY A 200 -22.00 3.68 1.37
C GLY A 200 -20.93 4.76 1.39
N ILE A 201 -19.66 4.40 1.60
CA ILE A 201 -18.52 5.34 1.52
C ILE A 201 -17.70 5.00 0.28
N SER A 202 -17.53 5.97 -0.64
CA SER A 202 -16.76 5.73 -1.88
C SER A 202 -15.28 5.60 -1.57
N THR A 203 -14.55 4.78 -2.32
CA THR A 203 -13.13 4.54 -2.06
C THR A 203 -12.29 4.51 -3.32
N VAL A 204 -11.01 4.84 -3.17
CA VAL A 204 -9.97 4.57 -4.17
C VAL A 204 -8.72 4.05 -3.47
N VAL A 205 -8.18 2.94 -3.98
CA VAL A 205 -6.87 2.43 -3.54
C VAL A 205 -5.79 3.05 -4.43
N MET A 206 -4.78 3.68 -3.84
CA MET A 206 -3.55 4.07 -4.53
C MET A 206 -2.49 3.04 -4.19
N GLY A 207 -1.99 2.25 -5.14
CA GLY A 207 -1.09 1.14 -4.81
C GLY A 207 -0.22 0.66 -5.96
N CYS A 208 0.75 -0.17 -5.60
CA CYS A 208 1.76 -0.73 -6.52
C CYS A 208 1.62 -2.23 -6.77
N ALA A 209 0.94 -3.00 -5.90
CA ALA A 209 0.80 -4.45 -6.07
C ALA A 209 -0.45 -4.80 -6.90
N LYS A 210 -0.35 -4.67 -8.22
CA LYS A 210 -1.49 -4.81 -9.15
C LYS A 210 -2.25 -6.12 -8.99
N ASP A 211 -1.54 -7.24 -9.09
CA ASP A 211 -2.13 -8.57 -9.02
C ASP A 211 -2.88 -8.82 -7.70
N ILE A 212 -2.34 -8.38 -6.57
CA ILE A 212 -2.98 -8.51 -5.25
C ILE A 212 -4.28 -7.72 -5.17
N VAL A 213 -4.27 -6.46 -5.63
CA VAL A 213 -5.43 -5.56 -5.53
C VAL A 213 -6.55 -5.99 -6.49
N GLU A 214 -6.20 -6.37 -7.72
CA GLU A 214 -7.16 -6.88 -8.70
C GLU A 214 -7.73 -8.23 -8.27
N HIS A 215 -6.90 -9.12 -7.72
CA HIS A 215 -7.36 -10.41 -7.18
C HIS A 215 -8.31 -10.26 -6.00
N ALA A 216 -8.09 -9.27 -5.13
CA ALA A 216 -9.01 -8.96 -4.05
C ALA A 216 -10.32 -8.28 -4.51
N ALA A 217 -10.39 -7.88 -5.80
CA ALA A 217 -11.45 -7.11 -6.45
C ALA A 217 -11.84 -5.85 -5.66
N VAL A 218 -11.04 -4.80 -5.75
CA VAL A 218 -11.43 -3.50 -5.19
C VAL A 218 -12.38 -2.74 -6.13
N PRO A 219 -13.15 -1.77 -5.61
CA PRO A 219 -14.07 -1.00 -6.44
C PRO A 219 -13.35 -0.08 -7.42
N ARG A 220 -12.29 0.60 -6.97
CA ARG A 220 -11.46 1.51 -7.76
C ARG A 220 -10.00 1.39 -7.37
N PHE A 221 -9.10 1.29 -8.35
CA PHE A 221 -7.67 1.15 -8.14
C PHE A 221 -6.86 2.06 -9.04
N LEU A 222 -6.09 2.97 -8.44
CA LEU A 222 -4.97 3.63 -9.11
C LEU A 222 -3.72 2.79 -8.92
N PHE A 223 -3.26 2.18 -10.02
CA PHE A 223 -2.03 1.42 -10.07
C PHE A 223 -0.84 2.30 -10.46
N SER A 224 0.17 2.39 -9.58
CA SER A 224 1.48 2.97 -9.89
C SER A 224 2.51 1.84 -9.99
N ASP A 225 3.17 1.68 -11.13
CA ASP A 225 4.21 0.65 -11.32
C ASP A 225 5.55 1.10 -10.72
N PHE A 226 5.53 1.35 -9.41
CA PHE A 226 6.64 1.82 -8.58
C PHE A 226 7.02 0.76 -7.54
N PRO A 227 8.22 0.83 -6.96
CA PRO A 227 8.60 -0.02 -5.83
C PRO A 227 7.60 0.09 -4.68
N LEU A 228 7.30 -1.05 -4.04
CA LEU A 228 6.41 -1.10 -2.88
C LEU A 228 6.91 -0.15 -1.80
N GLY A 229 6.03 0.74 -1.34
CA GLY A 229 6.35 1.81 -0.40
C GLY A 229 6.25 3.21 -1.01
N ASN A 230 6.01 3.32 -2.32
CA ASN A 230 5.90 4.60 -3.04
C ASN A 230 4.53 4.77 -3.74
N SER A 231 3.46 4.25 -3.15
CA SER A 231 2.12 4.23 -3.75
C SER A 231 1.54 5.63 -4.04
N ALA A 232 2.02 6.66 -3.36
CA ALA A 232 1.52 8.03 -3.46
C ALA A 232 2.42 8.99 -4.28
N GLY A 233 3.45 8.48 -4.96
CA GLY A 233 4.32 9.28 -5.82
C GLY A 233 5.80 9.00 -5.57
N LYS A 234 6.66 9.63 -6.38
CA LYS A 234 8.12 9.53 -6.24
C LYS A 234 8.64 10.33 -5.04
N PRO A 235 9.73 9.88 -4.39
CA PRO A 235 10.35 10.63 -3.31
C PRO A 235 10.95 11.94 -3.80
N ARG A 236 10.76 13.01 -3.03
CA ARG A 236 11.24 14.37 -3.30
C ARG A 236 10.79 14.93 -4.66
N ASP A 237 9.64 14.46 -5.16
CA ASP A 237 9.02 14.91 -6.40
C ASP A 237 7.57 15.33 -6.14
N PRO A 238 7.35 16.58 -5.70
CA PRO A 238 6.01 17.10 -5.42
C PRO A 238 5.08 17.05 -6.65
N THR A 239 5.63 17.13 -7.86
CA THR A 239 4.84 17.06 -9.10
C THR A 239 4.29 15.66 -9.30
N SER A 240 5.13 14.63 -9.12
CA SER A 240 4.70 13.23 -9.13
C SER A 240 3.66 12.96 -8.05
N GLN A 241 3.86 13.47 -6.82
CA GLN A 241 2.95 13.27 -5.70
C GLN A 241 1.58 13.91 -5.95
N ALA A 242 1.55 15.17 -6.38
CA ALA A 242 0.33 15.87 -6.77
C ALA A 242 -0.39 15.19 -7.94
N PHE A 243 0.34 14.82 -8.99
CA PHE A 243 -0.23 14.13 -10.15
C PHE A 243 -0.86 12.78 -9.78
N THR A 244 -0.17 12.00 -8.93
CA THR A 244 -0.66 10.68 -8.50
C THR A 244 -1.95 10.81 -7.69
N LEU A 245 -2.02 11.75 -6.74
CA LEU A 245 -3.25 11.99 -5.98
C LEU A 245 -4.37 12.52 -6.86
N GLU A 246 -4.10 13.45 -7.79
CA GLU A 246 -5.11 13.98 -8.71
C GLU A 246 -5.70 12.87 -9.60
N LEU A 247 -4.86 11.95 -10.11
CA LEU A 247 -5.33 10.82 -10.91
C LEU A 247 -6.21 9.86 -10.08
N ALA A 248 -5.89 9.66 -8.79
CA ALA A 248 -6.73 8.87 -7.89
C ALA A 248 -8.09 9.53 -7.64
N LEU A 249 -8.11 10.86 -7.47
CA LEU A 249 -9.35 11.62 -7.29
C LEU A 249 -10.21 11.62 -8.57
N ARG A 250 -9.60 11.74 -9.75
CA ARG A 250 -10.33 11.58 -11.02
C ARG A 250 -10.95 10.21 -11.15
N LEU A 251 -10.22 9.15 -10.80
CA LEU A 251 -10.75 7.80 -10.80
C LEU A 251 -11.91 7.64 -9.79
N LEU A 252 -11.77 8.21 -8.59
CA LEU A 252 -12.82 8.20 -7.58
C LEU A 252 -14.14 8.79 -8.11
N ASP A 253 -14.05 9.89 -8.86
CA ASP A 253 -15.19 10.62 -9.44
C ASP A 253 -15.77 9.95 -10.69
N SER A 254 -14.92 9.43 -11.58
CA SER A 254 -15.30 9.07 -12.96
C SER A 254 -15.33 7.57 -13.27
N ALA A 255 -15.02 6.68 -12.30
CA ALA A 255 -15.05 5.24 -12.54
C ALA A 255 -16.41 4.78 -13.10
N PRO A 256 -16.45 4.07 -14.24
CA PRO A 256 -17.71 3.62 -14.85
C PRO A 256 -18.39 2.49 -14.07
N GLY A 257 -17.68 1.83 -13.14
CA GLY A 257 -18.22 0.74 -12.32
C GLY A 257 -17.18 0.12 -11.38
N PRO A 258 -17.55 -0.96 -10.66
CA PRO A 258 -16.62 -1.71 -9.82
C PRO A 258 -15.44 -2.26 -10.62
N GLN A 259 -14.34 -2.54 -9.92
CA GLN A 259 -13.12 -3.13 -10.50
C GLN A 259 -12.52 -2.28 -11.64
N THR A 260 -12.68 -0.96 -11.55
CA THR A 260 -11.99 -0.04 -12.45
C THR A 260 -10.54 0.15 -11.98
N THR A 261 -9.59 -0.34 -12.76
CA THR A 261 -8.15 -0.04 -12.59
C THR A 261 -7.72 1.02 -13.58
N VAL A 262 -7.05 2.07 -13.10
CA VAL A 262 -6.31 3.03 -13.94
C VAL A 262 -4.83 2.86 -13.65
N GLN A 263 -4.03 2.73 -14.71
CA GLN A 263 -2.57 2.72 -14.60
C GLN A 263 -2.04 4.15 -14.69
N SER A 264 -1.21 4.54 -13.72
CA SER A 264 -0.45 5.78 -13.76
C SER A 264 0.54 5.76 -14.93
N PRO A 265 0.62 6.84 -15.74
CA PRO A 265 1.62 6.96 -16.80
C PRO A 265 3.02 7.26 -16.27
N LEU A 266 3.17 7.60 -14.99
CA LEU A 266 4.49 7.88 -14.41
C LEU A 266 5.30 6.58 -14.35
N ARG A 267 6.52 6.62 -14.87
CA ARG A 267 7.49 5.51 -14.78
C ARG A 267 8.41 5.73 -13.58
N TRP A 268 8.73 4.68 -12.82
CA TRP A 268 9.67 4.78 -11.70
C TRP A 268 11.05 5.26 -12.20
N ARG A 269 11.56 4.55 -13.21
CA ARG A 269 12.80 4.81 -13.96
C ARG A 269 12.54 4.51 -15.45
N ASP A 270 13.46 4.95 -16.31
CA ASP A 270 13.37 4.66 -17.74
C ASP A 270 13.45 3.14 -17.99
N ASP A 271 14.37 2.48 -17.30
CA ASP A 271 14.52 1.03 -17.32
C ASP A 271 13.66 0.32 -16.26
N ALA A 272 13.19 -0.89 -16.60
CA ALA A 272 12.39 -1.74 -15.71
C ALA A 272 13.24 -2.72 -14.87
N SER A 273 14.58 -2.66 -14.97
CA SER A 273 15.47 -3.69 -14.41
C SER A 273 15.38 -3.79 -12.87
N TRP A 274 15.04 -2.68 -12.20
CA TRP A 274 14.80 -2.61 -10.76
C TRP A 274 13.76 -3.65 -10.28
N LYS A 275 12.80 -4.03 -11.13
CA LYS A 275 11.76 -5.02 -10.82
C LYS A 275 12.34 -6.41 -10.53
N ARG A 276 13.55 -6.70 -11.04
CA ARG A 276 14.26 -7.98 -10.84
C ARG A 276 14.82 -8.12 -9.44
N ASP A 277 14.96 -7.04 -8.69
CA ASP A 277 15.61 -7.06 -7.37
C ASP A 277 14.65 -7.48 -6.25
N TYR A 278 13.35 -7.25 -6.44
CA TYR A 278 12.35 -7.53 -5.41
C TYR A 278 12.07 -9.04 -5.28
N ASN A 279 12.57 -9.65 -4.20
CA ASN A 279 12.32 -11.03 -3.80
C ASN A 279 12.45 -12.07 -4.93
N ASN A 280 13.35 -11.83 -5.87
CA ASN A 280 13.58 -12.69 -7.00
C ASN A 280 14.54 -13.83 -6.66
N VAL A 281 13.99 -15.01 -6.39
CA VAL A 281 14.77 -16.21 -6.03
C VAL A 281 15.80 -16.57 -7.11
N ALA A 282 15.47 -16.38 -8.40
CA ALA A 282 16.39 -16.69 -9.50
C ALA A 282 17.65 -15.80 -9.52
N ALA A 283 17.64 -14.67 -8.81
CA ALA A 283 18.76 -13.75 -8.69
C ALA A 283 19.49 -13.84 -7.33
N MET A 284 19.12 -14.79 -6.45
CA MET A 284 19.70 -14.94 -5.12
C MET A 284 20.64 -16.15 -5.03
N SER A 285 21.77 -16.00 -4.35
CA SER A 285 22.65 -17.13 -4.04
C SER A 285 22.09 -18.00 -2.90
N PRO A 286 22.52 -19.27 -2.78
CA PRO A 286 22.14 -20.13 -1.65
C PRO A 286 22.48 -19.52 -0.29
N GLU A 287 23.62 -18.83 -0.17
CA GLU A 287 24.05 -18.16 1.06
C GLU A 287 23.10 -17.01 1.43
N GLU A 288 22.65 -16.25 0.44
CA GLU A 288 21.68 -15.17 0.63
C GLU A 288 20.33 -15.70 1.11
N LEU A 289 19.83 -16.78 0.50
CA LEU A 289 18.58 -17.42 0.92
C LEU A 289 18.67 -17.94 2.37
N ALA A 290 19.80 -18.56 2.73
CA ALA A 290 20.04 -19.04 4.09
C ALA A 290 20.10 -17.87 5.10
N ARG A 291 20.72 -16.74 4.73
CA ARG A 291 20.73 -15.51 5.55
C ARG A 291 19.31 -14.99 5.76
N ARG A 292 18.53 -14.85 4.69
CA ARG A 292 17.14 -14.35 4.75
C ARG A 292 16.24 -15.24 5.59
N ARG A 293 16.43 -16.56 5.55
CA ARG A 293 15.73 -17.50 6.44
C ARG A 293 16.03 -17.20 7.90
N ARG A 294 17.31 -17.11 8.28
CA ARG A 294 17.71 -16.79 9.67
C ARG A 294 17.12 -15.46 10.15
N ASP A 295 17.21 -14.42 9.32
CA ASP A 295 16.70 -13.09 9.66
C ASP A 295 15.17 -13.12 9.84
N PHE A 296 14.45 -13.79 8.96
CA PHE A 296 12.99 -13.89 9.05
C PHE A 296 12.55 -14.67 10.30
N ASP A 297 13.23 -15.78 10.63
CA ASP A 297 12.92 -16.58 11.82
C ASP A 297 13.15 -15.78 13.11
N ALA A 298 14.26 -15.04 13.21
CA ALA A 298 14.55 -14.16 14.34
C ALA A 298 13.48 -13.08 14.51
N GLN A 299 12.99 -12.53 13.40
CA GLN A 299 11.94 -11.51 13.41
C GLN A 299 10.58 -12.07 13.82
N LYS A 300 10.25 -13.30 13.40
CA LYS A 300 9.02 -13.99 13.81
C LYS A 300 8.99 -14.23 15.32
N GLN A 301 10.13 -14.59 15.91
CA GLN A 301 10.26 -14.76 17.36
C GLN A 301 10.04 -13.44 18.11
N ARG A 302 10.67 -12.34 17.68
CA ARG A 302 10.47 -11.01 18.29
C ARG A 302 9.02 -10.54 18.20
N ALA A 303 8.40 -10.66 17.02
CA ALA A 303 7.01 -10.23 16.82
C ALA A 303 6.03 -11.03 17.69
N ARG A 304 6.28 -12.34 17.87
CA ARG A 304 5.47 -13.18 18.76
C ARG A 304 5.59 -12.74 20.22
N ALA A 305 6.80 -12.49 20.71
CA ALA A 305 7.02 -12.03 22.08
C ALA A 305 6.30 -10.70 22.39
N ILE A 306 6.31 -9.76 21.45
CA ILE A 306 5.62 -8.45 21.60
C ILE A 306 4.11 -8.63 21.62
N ARG A 307 3.56 -9.46 20.73
CA ARG A 307 2.11 -9.69 20.69
C ARG A 307 1.62 -10.42 21.95
N ASP A 308 2.37 -11.42 22.40
CA ASP A 308 1.98 -12.25 23.54
C ASP A 308 2.21 -11.51 24.88
N GLY A 309 3.06 -10.47 24.93
CA GLY A 309 3.26 -9.60 26.11
C GLY A 309 2.39 -8.34 26.15
N ALA A 310 1.63 -8.06 25.09
CA ALA A 310 0.66 -6.95 25.01
C ALA A 310 -0.81 -7.41 25.22
N ALA A 311 -1.01 -8.71 25.47
CA ALA A 311 -2.27 -9.34 25.85
C ALA A 311 -2.35 -9.52 27.36
#